data_AF-A0ABD2N0V6-F1
#
_entry.id   AF-A0ABD2N0V6-F1
#
_cell.length_a   1.000
_cell.length_b   1.000
_cell.length_c   1.000
_cell.angle_alpha   90.00
_cell.angle_beta   90.00
_cell.angle_gamma   90.00
#
_symmetry.space_group_name_H-M   'P 1'
#
loop_
_entity.id
_entity.type
_entity.pdbx_description
1 polymer ?
#
loop_
_entity_poly.entity_id
_entity_poly.type
_entity_poly.pdbx_seq_one_letter_code
_entity_poly.pdbx_strand_id
1 'polypeptide(L)' 'MALNRYKLLEQKLERQQELRGADSKFMREYEYLNHMQLFHQSINNNRSKLNFLPHFVVIKENSTTSKHIVVFEATGKISS' A
#
# COMPACT_ATOMS: atom_id res chain seq x y z
N MET A 1 -14.84 5.02 -4.17
CA MET A 1 -14.42 3.63 -3.85
C MET A 1 -13.01 3.54 -3.26
N ALA A 2 -11.99 4.15 -3.85
CA ALA A 2 -10.59 4.09 -3.37
C ALA A 2 -10.42 4.57 -1.91
N LEU A 3 -11.03 5.70 -1.53
CA LEU A 3 -10.92 6.26 -0.18
C LEU A 3 -11.50 5.32 0.91
N ASN A 4 -12.58 4.59 0.61
CA ASN A 4 -13.16 3.64 1.57
C ASN A 4 -12.24 2.43 1.76
N ARG A 5 -11.61 1.93 0.68
CA ARG A 5 -10.63 0.85 0.76
C ARG A 5 -9.41 1.26 1.57
N TYR A 6 -8.90 2.47 1.36
CA TYR A 6 -7.83 3.05 2.17
C TYR A 6 -8.22 3.10 3.66
N LYS A 7 -9.40 3.66 4.00
CA LYS A 7 -9.86 3.72 5.40
C LYS A 7 -9.98 2.34 6.06
N LEU A 8 -10.46 1.34 5.33
CA LEU A 8 -10.56 -0.03 5.85
C LEU A 8 -9.19 -0.67 6.08
N LEU A 9 -8.21 -0.38 5.21
CA LEU A 9 -6.84 -0.81 5.39
C LEU A 9 -6.24 -0.20 6.66
N GLU A 10 -6.36 1.12 6.83
CA GLU A 10 -5.82 1.83 8.00
C GLU A 10 -6.41 1.28 9.30
N GLN A 11 -7.74 1.09 9.37
CA GLN A 11 -8.39 0.49 10.54
C GLN A 11 -7.91 -0.93 10.83
N LYS A 12 -7.59 -1.72 9.79
CA LYS A 12 -7.05 -3.07 9.97
C LYS A 12 -5.62 -3.03 10.52
N LEU A 13 -4.79 -2.14 9.98
CA LEU A 13 -3.40 -1.96 10.44
C LEU A 13 -3.33 -1.43 11.87
N GLU A 14 -4.24 -0.53 12.26
CA GLU A 14 -4.35 -0.07 13.65
C GLU A 14 -4.67 -1.20 14.63
N ARG A 15 -5.50 -2.17 14.23
CA ARG A 15 -5.87 -3.32 15.07
C ARG A 15 -4.82 -4.44 15.07
N GLN A 16 -3.89 -4.44 14.11
CA GLN A 16 -2.95 -5.53 13.89
C GLN A 16 -1.52 -4.98 13.79
N GLN A 17 -0.90 -4.77 14.96
CA GLN A 17 0.40 -4.13 15.10
C GLN A 17 1.52 -4.82 14.28
N GLU A 18 1.49 -6.15 14.18
CA GLU A 18 2.45 -6.93 13.39
C GLU A 18 2.33 -6.62 11.89
N LEU A 19 1.11 -6.60 11.36
CA LEU A 19 0.82 -6.24 9.97
C LEU A 19 1.23 -4.81 9.66
N ARG A 20 1.02 -3.87 10.59
CA ARG A 20 1.47 -2.49 10.45
C ARG A 20 2.99 -2.38 10.39
N GLY A 21 3.70 -3.13 11.23
CA GLY A 21 5.16 -3.19 11.22
C GLY A 21 5.70 -3.72 9.88
N ALA A 22 5.09 -4.78 9.38
CA ALA A 22 5.45 -5.37 8.09
C ALA A 22 5.18 -4.44 6.90
N ASP A 23 4.00 -3.80 6.87
CA ASP A 23 3.62 -2.83 5.85
C ASP A 23 4.61 -1.65 5.81
N SER A 24 4.89 -1.08 6.97
CA SER A 24 5.86 0.03 7.09
C SER A 24 7.28 -0.37 6.69
N LYS A 25 7.70 -1.61 7.00
CA LYS A 25 9.01 -2.13 6.59
C LYS A 25 9.09 -2.29 5.08
N PHE A 26 8.08 -2.91 4.47
CA PHE A 26 8.00 -3.07 3.02
C PHE A 26 8.04 -1.72 2.32
N MET A 27 7.23 -0.74 2.76
CA MET A 27 7.19 0.57 2.11
C MET A 27 8.54 1.28 2.14
N ARG A 28 9.25 1.25 3.28
CA ARG A 28 10.60 1.83 3.35
C ARG A 28 11.58 1.14 2.42
N GLU A 29 11.55 -0.19 2.33
CA GLU A 29 12.41 -0.95 1.43
C GLU A 29 12.08 -0.68 -0.04
N TYR A 30 10.80 -0.61 -0.39
CA TYR A 30 10.33 -0.33 -1.74
C TYR A 30 10.72 1.08 -2.21
N GLU A 31 10.71 2.08 -1.31
CA GLU A 31 11.27 3.42 -1.56
C GLU A 31 12.80 3.40 -1.65
N TYR A 32 13.49 2.72 -0.72
CA TYR A 32 14.97 2.60 -0.73
C TYR A 32 15.51 1.95 -2.01
N LEU A 33 14.81 0.94 -2.52
CA LEU A 33 15.09 0.28 -3.80
C LEU A 33 14.68 1.11 -5.02
N ASN A 34 14.20 2.34 -4.81
CA ASN A 34 13.78 3.30 -5.83
C ASN A 34 12.61 2.78 -6.70
N HIS A 35 11.77 1.89 -6.16
CA HIS A 35 10.55 1.41 -6.81
C HIS A 35 9.35 2.34 -6.57
N MET A 36 9.42 3.20 -5.56
CA MET A 36 8.48 4.31 -5.37
C MET A 36 9.19 5.55 -4.81
N GLN A 37 8.51 6.69 -4.90
CA GLN A 37 8.98 7.95 -4.33
C GLN A 37 7.79 8.73 -3.76
N LEU A 38 8.04 9.56 -2.76
CA LEU A 38 7.03 10.47 -2.23
C LEU A 38 6.53 11.41 -3.32
N PHE A 39 5.22 11.44 -3.56
CA PHE A 39 4.61 12.35 -4.52
C PHE A 39 4.55 13.78 -3.96
N HIS A 40 5.24 14.73 -4.60
CA HIS A 40 5.21 16.13 -4.19
C HIS A 40 4.21 16.93 -5.04
N GLN A 41 3.13 17.38 -4.40
CA GLN A 41 1.95 17.94 -5.07
C GLN A 41 2.20 19.27 -5.78
N SER A 42 3.28 19.99 -5.46
CA SER A 42 3.61 21.28 -6.10
C SER A 42 4.27 21.14 -7.48
N ILE A 43 4.78 19.95 -7.85
CA ILE A 43 5.57 19.75 -9.08
C ILE A 43 4.69 19.30 -10.26
N ASN A 44 3.51 18.72 -10.01
CA ASN A 44 2.64 18.17 -11.05
C ASN A 44 1.24 18.79 -11.01
N ASN A 45 1.03 19.86 -11.80
CA ASN A 45 -0.26 20.55 -11.95
C ASN A 45 -1.38 19.71 -12.60
N ASN A 46 -1.08 18.50 -13.09
CA ASN A 46 -2.06 17.58 -13.66
C ASN A 46 -2.59 16.60 -12.60
N ARG A 47 -3.42 17.08 -11.67
CA ARG A 47 -4.18 16.23 -10.73
C ARG A 47 -5.09 15.22 -11.46
N SER A 48 -5.43 15.48 -12.72
CA SER A 48 -6.26 14.65 -13.60
C SER A 48 -5.64 13.29 -13.98
N LYS A 49 -4.37 13.02 -13.66
CA LYS A 49 -3.69 11.75 -13.99
C LYS A 49 -3.26 10.93 -12.77
N LEU A 50 -3.63 11.34 -11.56
CA LEU A 50 -3.27 10.62 -10.34
C LEU A 50 -4.20 9.43 -10.13
N ASN A 51 -3.63 8.23 -10.21
CA ASN A 51 -4.33 6.99 -9.93
C ASN A 51 -3.86 6.44 -8.59
N PHE A 52 -4.82 6.10 -7.72
CA PHE A 52 -4.52 5.35 -6.51
C PHE A 52 -4.49 3.87 -6.84
N LEU A 53 -3.38 3.21 -6.51
CA LEU A 53 -3.23 1.77 -6.59
C LEU A 53 -3.36 1.19 -5.17
N PRO A 54 -4.48 0.54 -4.83
CA PRO A 54 -4.63 -0.10 -3.53
C PRO A 54 -3.51 -1.14 -3.34
N HIS A 55 -2.91 -1.15 -2.16
CA HIS A 55 -2.01 -2.20 -1.72
C HIS A 55 -2.54 -2.83 -0.44
N PHE A 56 -2.27 -4.11 -0.23
CA PHE A 56 -2.54 -4.77 1.04
C PHE A 56 -1.46 -5.78 1.38
N VAL A 57 -1.15 -5.88 2.67
CA VAL A 57 -0.16 -6.84 3.19
C VAL A 57 -0.84 -8.14 3.56
N VAL A 58 -0.23 -9.23 3.14
CA VAL A 58 -0.59 -10.61 3.48
C VAL A 58 0.59 -11.24 4.20
N ILE A 59 0.34 -11.79 5.39
CA ILE A 59 1.29 -12.66 6.08
C ILE A 59 0.96 -14.09 5.67
N LYS A 60 1.91 -14.78 5.04
CA LYS A 60 1.83 -16.21 4.81
C LYS A 60 2.71 -16.92 5.83
N GLU A 61 2.09 -17.62 6.75
CA GLU A 61 2.77 -18.57 7.63
C GLU A 61 2.97 -19.87 6.88
N ASN A 62 4.20 -20.15 6.47
CA ASN A 62 4.60 -21.50 6.09
C ASN A 62 5.38 -22.10 7.27
N SER A 63 5.37 -23.44 7.39
CA SER A 63 5.94 -24.21 8.51
C SER A 63 7.40 -23.90 8.89
N THR A 64 8.12 -23.12 8.08
CA THR A 64 9.53 -22.79 8.24
C THR A 64 9.83 -21.27 8.22
N THR A 65 8.96 -20.42 7.66
CA THR A 65 9.18 -18.96 7.60
C THR A 65 7.86 -18.21 7.42
N SER A 66 7.68 -17.08 8.12
CA SER A 66 6.63 -16.10 7.81
C SER A 66 7.08 -15.21 6.65
N LYS A 67 6.38 -15.27 5.51
CA LYS A 67 6.64 -14.40 4.35
C LYS A 67 5.61 -13.28 4.31
N HIS A 68 6.10 -12.05 4.36
CA HIS A 68 5.30 -10.85 4.15
C HIS A 68 5.24 -10.56 2.65
N ILE A 69 4.03 -10.49 2.10
CA ILE A 69 3.80 -10.18 0.69
C ILE A 69 2.91 -8.96 0.61
N VAL A 70 3.30 -7.99 -0.21
CA VAL A 70 2.45 -6.85 -0.55
C VAL A 70 1.88 -7.07 -1.93
N VAL A 71 0.55 -6.99 -2.03
CA VAL A 71 -0.18 -7.18 -3.28
C VAL A 71 -0.74 -5.83 -3.70
N PHE A 72 -0.42 -5.41 -4.92
CA PHE A 72 -0.99 -4.23 -5.56
C PHE A 72 -2.19 -4.62 -6.42
N GLU A 73 -3.35 -4.07 -6.11
CA GLU A 73 -4.60 -4.38 -6.83
C GLU A 73 -4.77 -3.44 -8.03
N ALA A 74 -4.20 -3.82 -9.18
CA ALA A 74 -4.28 -3.04 -10.43
C ALA A 74 -5.65 -3.09 -11.14
N THR A 75 -6.61 -3.82 -10.59
CA THR A 75 -7.96 -3.99 -11.16
C THR A 75 -8.96 -2.93 -10.70
N GLY A 76 -8.56 -2.06 -9.77
CA GLY A 76 -9.43 -1.01 -9.23
C GLY A 76 -9.77 0.04 -10.29
N LYS A 77 -10.88 -0.14 -11.02
CA LYS A 77 -11.50 0.96 -11.77
C LYS A 77 -11.96 2.02 -10.78
N ILE A 78 -11.38 3.20 -10.88
CA ILE A 78 -11.87 4.38 -10.17
C ILE A 78 -13.05 4.89 -10.99
N SER A 79 -14.27 4.41 -10.71
CA SER A 79 -15.44 5.07 -11.28
C SER A 79 -15.45 6.51 -10.77
N SER A 80 -15.43 7.47 -11.69
CA SER A 80 -15.88 8.85 -11.44
C SER A 80 -17.29 8.84 -10.86
#